data_AF-A0A4S8TFL2-F1
#
_entry.id   AF-A0A4S8TFL2-F1
#
_cell.length_a   1.000
_cell.length_b   1.000
_cell.length_c   1.000
_cell.angle_alpha   90.00
_cell.angle_beta   90.00
_cell.angle_gamma   90.00
#
_symmetry.space_group_name_H-M   'P 1'
#
loop_
_entity.id
_entity.type
_entity.pdbx_description
1 polymer ?
#
loop_
_entity_poly.entity_id
_entity_poly.type
_entity_poly.pdbx_seq_one_letter_code
_entity_poly.pdbx_strand_id
1 'polypeptide(L)'
;MAKLLLALNECTEWGRITILSTLADYKPTEQKEAEHICERVVPQFQHANPSVVLAAVKAVFLHMQNINPELGRTYAKKMAPPLVTLVSSQPEVQYVALRNIDLLLQKQPSLLSKEMRVFFCKYNDPPYLKFQKLQIMVRIANDSNVEQLLAELKEYAMEVDMDFVRRAIKAIGQVAIKIENACEKAVNVLLELINTKQAYVVQEVVVVIKDIFRKYPGYEGIIPTLCQCIDDLDEPTARGALIWIVGEYAEKISNAGDILSGFVDGFAEEFTQTQLQILTAVVKLFLKKPDQAQGLVQKVLQTATAECDNPDIRDRAYVYWRLLSSDPQIAKNIVLAQRPAITSTISTLPIPLLDSLMPDLSTLASVYHKPPQTFLGQGRSSANALQQAAIEEAAQNARENPLAAAAAAAAVSGQGSTVQSHAENLLDIDFDGAAPASLQKAPMGGSSGLEGLAGTPMRVASPTTNDAPIGGGMEDLMGIFGSSGGAPAASATGNSGSDDLMNGFASMNMEASQPPPPQTQLDGGGKKANEDILGLF
;
A
#
# COMPACT_ATOMS: atom_id res chain seq x y z
N MET A 1 11.14 -35.32 13.79
CA MET A 1 10.52 -34.34 14.71
C MET A 1 10.85 -34.56 16.20
N ALA A 2 10.47 -35.69 16.83
CA ALA A 2 10.54 -35.87 18.29
C ALA A 2 11.84 -35.45 19.00
N LYS A 3 13.02 -35.74 18.42
CA LYS A 3 14.32 -35.32 19.00
C LYS A 3 14.50 -33.79 19.09
N LEU A 4 14.01 -33.02 18.11
CA LEU A 4 14.05 -31.55 18.12
C LEU A 4 13.09 -30.97 19.18
N LEU A 5 11.91 -31.58 19.34
CA LEU A 5 10.93 -31.21 20.36
C LEU A 5 11.39 -31.55 21.79
N LEU A 6 12.25 -32.55 21.94
CA LEU A 6 12.89 -32.88 23.21
C LEU A 6 14.00 -31.87 23.53
N ALA A 7 14.89 -31.63 22.56
CA ALA A 7 15.95 -30.63 22.62
C ALA A 7 15.44 -29.18 22.85
N LEU A 8 14.22 -28.84 22.44
CA LEU A 8 13.61 -27.51 22.66
C LEU A 8 13.63 -27.06 24.13
N ASN A 9 13.61 -27.98 25.09
CA ASN A 9 13.71 -27.65 26.52
C ASN A 9 15.16 -27.50 27.02
N GLU A 10 16.11 -28.14 26.34
CA GLU A 10 17.52 -28.26 26.75
C GLU A 10 18.42 -27.25 26.00
N CYS A 11 17.97 -26.74 24.85
CA CYS A 11 18.69 -25.74 24.06
C CYS A 11 18.66 -24.33 24.68
N THR A 12 19.70 -23.56 24.36
CA THR A 12 19.79 -22.12 24.57
C THR A 12 18.68 -21.38 23.83
N GLU A 13 18.34 -20.17 24.28
CA GLU A 13 17.29 -19.33 23.67
C GLU A 13 17.44 -19.17 22.14
N TRP A 14 18.65 -18.99 21.63
CA TRP A 14 18.95 -18.87 20.20
C TRP A 14 18.67 -20.18 19.45
N GLY A 15 19.07 -21.31 20.03
CA GLY A 15 18.74 -22.64 19.49
C GLY A 15 17.24 -22.89 19.47
N ARG A 16 16.50 -22.43 20.49
CA ARG A 16 15.03 -22.52 20.52
C ARG A 16 14.39 -21.72 19.39
N ILE A 17 14.86 -20.50 19.10
CA ILE A 17 14.38 -19.71 17.96
C ILE A 17 14.58 -20.48 16.65
N THR A 18 15.78 -21.01 16.40
CA THR A 18 16.05 -21.79 15.17
C THR A 18 15.16 -23.04 15.06
N ILE A 19 14.96 -23.77 16.17
CA ILE A 19 14.08 -24.94 16.19
C ILE A 19 12.62 -24.53 15.94
N LEU A 20 12.13 -23.46 16.55
CA LEU A 20 10.76 -22.97 16.37
C LEU A 20 10.51 -22.47 14.93
N SER A 21 11.48 -21.80 14.31
CA SER A 21 11.41 -21.40 12.91
C SER A 21 11.34 -22.62 11.98
N THR A 22 12.22 -23.61 12.14
CA THR A 22 12.17 -24.82 11.29
C THR A 22 10.92 -25.68 11.53
N LEU A 23 10.39 -25.70 12.75
CA LEU A 23 9.11 -26.33 13.06
C LEU A 23 7.92 -25.62 12.41
N ALA A 24 8.02 -24.31 12.15
CA ALA A 24 6.96 -23.53 11.56
C ALA A 24 6.95 -23.60 10.03
N ASP A 25 8.10 -23.87 9.41
CA ASP A 25 8.21 -24.11 7.96
C ASP A 25 7.81 -25.57 7.58
N TYR A 26 7.79 -26.47 8.56
CA TYR A 26 7.31 -27.85 8.41
C TYR A 26 5.78 -27.91 8.28
N LYS A 27 5.28 -28.51 7.19
CA LYS A 27 3.84 -28.79 7.00
C LYS A 27 3.54 -30.23 7.50
N PRO A 28 2.78 -30.42 8.60
CA PRO A 28 2.53 -31.75 9.18
C PRO A 28 1.59 -32.57 8.30
N THR A 29 1.86 -33.88 8.20
CA THR A 29 1.05 -34.81 7.39
C THR A 29 -0.16 -35.35 8.15
N GLU A 30 -0.11 -35.41 9.48
CA GLU A 30 -1.20 -35.89 10.32
C GLU A 30 -1.68 -34.80 11.30
N GLN A 31 -3.00 -34.72 11.51
CA GLN A 31 -3.60 -33.81 12.48
C GLN A 31 -3.06 -34.02 13.91
N LYS A 32 -2.85 -35.28 14.32
CA LYS A 32 -2.31 -35.63 15.65
C LYS A 32 -0.87 -35.16 15.84
N GLU A 33 -0.09 -35.12 14.75
CA GLU A 33 1.27 -34.57 14.78
C GLU A 33 1.22 -33.06 15.02
N ALA A 34 0.34 -32.34 14.31
CA ALA A 34 0.11 -30.90 14.52
C ALA A 34 -0.34 -30.59 15.96
N GLU A 35 -1.26 -31.38 16.52
CA GLU A 35 -1.71 -31.26 17.91
C GLU A 35 -0.55 -31.44 18.90
N HIS A 36 0.27 -32.48 18.75
CA HIS A 36 1.43 -32.74 19.60
C HIS A 36 2.52 -31.66 19.50
N ILE A 37 2.74 -31.06 18.31
CA ILE A 37 3.63 -29.89 18.16
C ILE A 37 3.09 -28.72 18.99
N CYS A 38 1.82 -28.38 18.83
CA CYS A 38 1.19 -27.27 19.55
C CYS A 38 1.26 -27.45 21.07
N GLU A 39 0.93 -28.62 21.60
CA GLU A 39 1.06 -28.93 23.03
C GLU A 39 2.48 -28.71 23.56
N ARG A 40 3.49 -29.10 22.76
CA ARG A 40 4.90 -28.99 23.14
C ARG A 40 5.49 -27.59 22.98
N VAL A 41 4.94 -26.76 22.10
CA VAL A 41 5.38 -25.37 21.87
C VAL A 41 4.72 -24.40 22.87
N VAL A 42 3.49 -24.65 23.33
CA VAL A 42 2.76 -23.77 24.28
C VAL A 42 3.58 -23.34 25.52
N PRO A 43 4.40 -24.18 26.18
CA PRO A 43 5.23 -23.73 27.31
C PRO A 43 6.22 -22.61 26.96
N GLN A 44 6.67 -22.50 25.71
CA GLN A 44 7.60 -21.45 25.27
C GLN A 44 6.95 -20.05 25.24
N PHE A 45 5.62 -19.97 25.35
CA PHE A 45 4.90 -18.70 25.50
C PHE A 45 5.23 -17.93 26.79
N GLN A 46 5.77 -18.61 27.81
CA GLN A 46 6.19 -18.00 29.08
C GLN A 46 7.69 -17.68 29.12
N HIS A 47 8.40 -17.81 27.99
CA HIS A 47 9.84 -17.57 27.93
C HIS A 47 10.17 -16.07 28.06
N ALA A 48 11.25 -15.74 28.77
CA ALA A 48 11.64 -14.36 29.04
C ALA A 48 12.04 -13.56 27.77
N ASN A 49 12.60 -14.25 26.77
CA ASN A 49 13.02 -13.63 25.50
C ASN A 49 11.81 -13.46 24.53
N PRO A 50 11.46 -12.21 24.15
CA PRO A 50 10.35 -11.91 23.24
C PRO A 50 10.41 -12.63 21.89
N SER A 51 11.61 -12.86 21.34
CA SER A 51 11.80 -13.50 20.04
C SER A 51 11.42 -14.99 20.09
N VAL A 52 11.65 -15.66 21.22
CA VAL A 52 11.19 -17.06 21.44
C VAL A 52 9.66 -17.11 21.49
N VAL A 53 9.02 -16.14 22.15
CA VAL A 53 7.55 -16.05 22.22
C VAL A 53 6.94 -15.79 20.84
N LEU A 54 7.51 -14.86 20.04
CA LEU A 54 7.04 -14.60 18.67
C LEU A 54 7.25 -15.79 17.73
N ALA A 55 8.38 -16.49 17.82
CA ALA A 55 8.63 -17.70 17.04
C ALA A 55 7.68 -18.85 17.43
N ALA A 56 7.38 -19.01 18.73
CA ALA A 56 6.39 -19.96 19.22
C ALA A 56 4.97 -19.60 18.74
N VAL A 57 4.63 -18.30 18.73
CA VAL A 57 3.37 -17.78 18.18
C VAL A 57 3.26 -18.06 16.67
N LYS A 58 4.32 -17.84 15.87
CA LYS A 58 4.38 -18.21 14.45
C LYS A 58 4.09 -19.72 14.27
N ALA A 59 4.82 -20.57 14.99
CA ALA A 59 4.69 -22.03 14.89
C ALA A 59 3.27 -22.50 15.23
N VAL A 60 2.74 -22.10 16.39
CA VAL A 60 1.38 -22.49 16.82
C VAL A 60 0.31 -21.95 15.87
N PHE A 61 0.46 -20.72 15.34
CA PHE A 61 -0.52 -20.14 14.43
C PHE A 61 -0.62 -20.87 13.08
N LEU A 62 0.51 -21.30 12.52
CA LEU A 62 0.54 -22.06 11.27
C LEU A 62 -0.01 -23.48 11.48
N HIS A 63 0.41 -24.17 12.55
CA HIS A 63 -0.09 -25.52 12.86
C HIS A 63 -1.58 -25.53 13.23
N MET A 64 -2.10 -24.45 13.83
CA MET A 64 -3.52 -24.29 14.16
C MET A 64 -4.45 -24.37 12.93
N GLN A 65 -3.96 -24.06 11.72
CA GLN A 65 -4.76 -24.21 10.49
C GLN A 65 -5.04 -25.68 10.13
N ASN A 66 -4.21 -26.61 10.62
CA ASN A 66 -4.29 -28.04 10.34
C ASN A 66 -4.89 -28.86 11.50
N ILE A 67 -5.48 -28.20 12.50
CA ILE A 67 -6.00 -28.79 13.74
C ILE A 67 -7.53 -28.60 13.82
N ASN A 68 -8.22 -29.45 14.59
CA ASN A 68 -9.64 -29.28 14.91
C ASN A 68 -9.95 -27.83 15.37
N PRO A 69 -10.93 -27.12 14.76
CA PRO A 69 -11.25 -25.73 15.09
C PRO A 69 -11.58 -25.46 16.57
N GLU A 70 -12.05 -26.45 17.33
CA GLU A 70 -12.30 -26.30 18.78
C GLU A 70 -11.01 -26.21 19.60
N LEU A 71 -10.02 -27.03 19.27
CA LEU A 71 -8.67 -26.97 19.86
C LEU A 71 -7.96 -25.69 19.40
N GLY A 72 -8.10 -25.30 18.13
CA GLY A 72 -7.59 -24.03 17.63
C GLY A 72 -8.11 -22.81 18.40
N ARG A 73 -9.43 -22.74 18.67
CA ARG A 73 -10.01 -21.70 19.56
C ARG A 73 -9.45 -21.72 20.97
N THR A 74 -9.01 -22.88 21.47
CA THR A 74 -8.39 -23.02 22.79
C THR A 74 -6.93 -22.54 22.77
N TYR A 75 -6.16 -22.86 21.73
CA TYR A 75 -4.80 -22.33 21.54
C TYR A 75 -4.80 -20.82 21.33
N ALA A 76 -5.74 -20.27 20.55
CA ALA A 76 -5.92 -18.83 20.41
C ALA A 76 -6.13 -18.12 21.76
N LYS A 77 -6.96 -18.67 22.65
CA LYS A 77 -7.13 -18.13 24.02
C LYS A 77 -5.83 -18.20 24.84
N LYS A 78 -5.01 -19.25 24.66
CA LYS A 78 -3.69 -19.38 25.31
C LYS A 78 -2.64 -18.43 24.72
N MET A 79 -2.80 -17.98 23.48
CA MET A 79 -1.91 -17.01 22.81
C MET A 79 -2.16 -15.56 23.21
N ALA A 80 -3.35 -15.22 23.73
CA ALA A 80 -3.68 -13.83 24.10
C ALA A 80 -2.80 -13.25 25.24
N PRO A 81 -2.59 -13.93 26.39
CA PRO A 81 -1.75 -13.37 27.47
C PRO A 81 -0.28 -13.14 27.06
N PRO A 82 0.41 -14.05 26.33
CA PRO A 82 1.75 -13.81 25.82
C PRO A 82 1.86 -12.57 24.91
N LEU A 83 0.87 -12.36 24.03
CA LEU A 83 0.82 -11.16 23.18
C LEU A 83 0.64 -9.88 24.02
N VAL A 84 -0.14 -9.93 25.09
CA VAL A 84 -0.29 -8.82 26.06
C VAL A 84 1.04 -8.52 26.80
N THR A 85 1.78 -9.56 27.20
CA THR A 85 3.12 -9.40 27.81
C THR A 85 4.12 -8.76 26.85
N LEU A 86 4.12 -9.15 25.57
CA LEU A 86 4.95 -8.53 24.53
C LEU A 86 4.64 -7.04 24.35
N VAL A 87 3.37 -6.64 24.43
CA VAL A 87 2.96 -5.22 24.36
C VAL A 87 3.41 -4.41 25.59
N SER A 88 3.83 -5.06 26.67
CA SER A 88 4.36 -4.42 27.89
C SER A 88 5.89 -4.37 27.95
N SER A 89 6.58 -4.77 26.88
CA SER A 89 8.04 -4.79 26.77
C SER A 89 8.63 -3.42 26.39
N GLN A 90 9.94 -3.35 26.11
CA GLN A 90 10.61 -2.13 25.63
C GLN A 90 10.00 -1.61 24.30
N PRO A 91 10.04 -0.30 24.01
CA PRO A 91 9.36 0.32 22.86
C PRO A 91 9.65 -0.33 21.50
N GLU A 92 10.87 -0.77 21.27
CA GLU A 92 11.34 -1.37 20.02
C GLU A 92 10.73 -2.76 19.83
N VAL A 93 10.75 -3.57 20.90
CA VAL A 93 10.13 -4.90 20.96
C VAL A 93 8.61 -4.78 20.81
N GLN A 94 8.02 -3.79 21.49
CA GLN A 94 6.60 -3.49 21.45
C GLN A 94 6.17 -3.14 20.02
N TYR A 95 6.95 -2.34 19.27
CA TYR A 95 6.64 -2.05 17.87
C TYR A 95 6.60 -3.33 17.02
N VAL A 96 7.63 -4.17 17.09
CA VAL A 96 7.68 -5.44 16.34
C VAL A 96 6.51 -6.34 16.72
N ALA A 97 6.19 -6.45 18.01
CA ALA A 97 5.05 -7.21 18.50
C ALA A 97 3.72 -6.67 17.95
N LEU A 98 3.48 -5.36 17.99
CA LEU A 98 2.25 -4.73 17.49
C LEU A 98 2.10 -4.94 15.96
N ARG A 99 3.18 -4.85 15.17
CA ARG A 99 3.13 -5.11 13.71
C ARG A 99 2.78 -6.56 13.38
N ASN A 100 3.24 -7.52 14.18
CA ASN A 100 2.86 -8.93 14.07
C ASN A 100 1.44 -9.20 14.59
N ILE A 101 1.01 -8.52 15.67
CA ILE A 101 -0.36 -8.60 16.20
C ILE A 101 -1.38 -8.11 15.17
N ASP A 102 -1.10 -7.03 14.43
CA ASP A 102 -2.02 -6.55 13.38
C ASP A 102 -2.23 -7.62 12.28
N LEU A 103 -1.17 -8.31 11.86
CA LEU A 103 -1.25 -9.42 10.89
C LEU A 103 -2.07 -10.60 11.43
N LEU A 104 -1.82 -11.00 12.68
CA LEU A 104 -2.57 -12.06 13.36
C LEU A 104 -4.06 -11.71 13.48
N LEU A 105 -4.39 -10.45 13.80
CA LEU A 105 -5.77 -9.98 13.90
C LEU A 105 -6.47 -9.83 12.54
N GLN A 106 -5.73 -9.61 11.45
CA GLN A 106 -6.31 -9.64 10.10
C GLN A 106 -6.76 -11.05 9.70
N LYS A 107 -6.05 -12.11 10.14
CA LYS A 107 -6.51 -13.51 9.95
C LYS A 107 -7.52 -13.98 11.01
N GLN A 108 -7.35 -13.60 12.27
CA GLN A 108 -8.22 -14.01 13.36
C GLN A 108 -8.63 -12.83 14.28
N PRO A 109 -9.68 -12.07 13.91
CA PRO A 109 -10.12 -10.89 14.66
C PRO A 109 -10.54 -11.15 16.12
N SER A 110 -10.95 -12.38 16.44
CA SER A 110 -11.43 -12.75 17.77
C SER A 110 -10.34 -12.86 18.84
N LEU A 111 -9.06 -12.94 18.44
CA LEU A 111 -7.93 -13.31 19.30
C LEU A 111 -7.76 -12.40 20.54
N LEU A 112 -7.89 -11.09 20.37
CA LEU A 112 -7.62 -10.07 21.41
C LEU A 112 -8.86 -9.22 21.75
N SER A 113 -10.05 -9.71 21.40
CA SER A 113 -11.35 -9.05 21.59
C SER A 113 -11.67 -8.58 23.02
N LYS A 114 -11.04 -9.19 24.02
CA LYS A 114 -11.21 -8.85 25.46
C LYS A 114 -10.18 -7.86 26.01
N GLU A 115 -9.01 -7.75 25.38
CA GLU A 115 -7.82 -7.10 25.95
C GLU A 115 -7.63 -5.65 25.48
N MET A 116 -8.73 -4.94 25.16
CA MET A 116 -8.71 -3.59 24.59
C MET A 116 -7.84 -2.60 25.37
N ARG A 117 -7.92 -2.63 26.71
CA ARG A 117 -7.24 -1.69 27.61
C ARG A 117 -5.70 -1.77 27.54
N VAL A 118 -5.15 -2.89 27.10
CA VAL A 118 -3.69 -3.08 26.92
C VAL A 118 -3.16 -2.21 25.77
N PHE A 119 -4.02 -1.92 24.78
CA PHE A 119 -3.67 -1.14 23.60
C PHE A 119 -3.85 0.37 23.78
N PHE A 120 -4.31 0.84 24.93
CA PHE A 120 -4.39 2.28 25.21
C PHE A 120 -2.99 2.92 25.16
N CYS A 121 -2.92 4.10 24.56
CA CYS A 121 -1.71 4.89 24.39
C CYS A 121 -1.36 5.57 25.71
N LYS A 122 -0.10 5.47 26.12
CA LYS A 122 0.45 6.22 27.25
C LYS A 122 1.05 7.52 26.72
N TYR A 123 1.07 8.55 27.56
CA TYR A 123 1.70 9.83 27.22
C TYR A 123 3.17 9.68 26.79
N ASN A 124 3.90 8.73 27.39
CA ASN A 124 5.31 8.46 27.11
C ASN A 124 5.55 7.47 25.94
N ASP A 125 4.50 6.99 25.25
CA ASP A 125 4.67 6.12 24.09
C ASP A 125 5.12 6.95 22.86
N PRO A 126 6.20 6.56 22.15
CA PRO A 126 6.58 7.19 20.90
C PRO A 126 5.47 7.19 19.82
N PRO A 127 5.43 8.17 18.90
CA PRO A 127 4.35 8.31 17.90
C PRO A 127 4.12 7.05 17.05
N TYR A 128 5.19 6.33 16.67
CA TYR A 128 5.08 5.10 15.89
C TYR A 128 4.36 3.96 16.65
N LEU A 129 4.43 3.93 17.99
CA LEU A 129 3.65 3.01 18.81
C LEU A 129 2.20 3.46 18.91
N LYS A 130 1.96 4.75 19.19
CA LYS A 130 0.61 5.33 19.26
C LYS A 130 -0.18 5.02 17.97
N PHE A 131 0.43 5.22 16.80
CA PHE A 131 -0.20 4.93 15.51
C PHE A 131 -0.55 3.45 15.33
N GLN A 132 0.31 2.52 15.78
CA GLN A 132 0.05 1.09 15.60
C GLN A 132 -0.97 0.54 16.62
N LYS A 133 -0.90 1.02 17.87
CA LYS A 133 -1.91 0.78 18.92
C LYS A 133 -3.30 1.17 18.44
N LEU A 134 -3.42 2.39 17.91
CA LEU A 134 -4.67 2.93 17.38
C LEU A 134 -5.27 2.07 16.25
N GLN A 135 -4.44 1.61 15.30
CA GLN A 135 -4.89 0.69 14.24
C GLN A 135 -5.43 -0.63 14.81
N ILE A 136 -4.76 -1.19 15.82
CA ILE A 136 -5.19 -2.42 16.49
C ILE A 136 -6.51 -2.19 17.24
N MET A 137 -6.66 -1.09 17.97
CA MET A 137 -7.88 -0.73 18.71
C MET A 137 -9.11 -0.72 17.79
N VAL A 138 -9.03 -0.08 16.62
CA VAL A 138 -10.10 -0.13 15.60
C VAL A 138 -10.38 -1.56 15.13
N ARG A 139 -9.33 -2.38 14.94
CA ARG A 139 -9.47 -3.77 14.48
C ARG A 139 -10.13 -4.67 15.53
N ILE A 140 -9.90 -4.46 16.83
CA ILE A 140 -10.53 -5.23 17.94
C ILE A 140 -11.83 -4.62 18.50
N ALA A 141 -12.27 -3.47 17.97
CA ALA A 141 -13.54 -2.84 18.35
C ALA A 141 -14.74 -3.76 18.12
N ASN A 142 -15.61 -3.91 19.12
CA ASN A 142 -16.84 -4.70 19.14
C ASN A 142 -17.92 -3.93 19.92
N ASP A 143 -19.21 -4.27 19.77
CA ASP A 143 -20.33 -3.58 20.44
C ASP A 143 -20.14 -3.43 21.96
N SER A 144 -19.56 -4.42 22.64
CA SER A 144 -19.35 -4.39 24.09
C SER A 144 -18.19 -3.49 24.58
N ASN A 145 -17.27 -3.09 23.69
CA ASN A 145 -16.09 -2.29 24.06
C ASN A 145 -16.07 -0.89 23.41
N VAL A 146 -17.03 -0.61 22.52
CA VAL A 146 -17.03 0.62 21.71
C VAL A 146 -17.21 1.90 22.52
N GLU A 147 -17.92 1.87 23.65
CA GLU A 147 -18.09 3.05 24.51
C GLU A 147 -16.78 3.47 25.18
N GLN A 148 -16.02 2.51 25.70
CA GLN A 148 -14.69 2.76 26.28
C GLN A 148 -13.72 3.24 25.18
N LEU A 149 -13.80 2.66 23.98
CA LEU A 149 -12.98 3.08 22.85
C LEU A 149 -13.30 4.51 22.40
N LEU A 150 -14.58 4.89 22.27
CA LEU A 150 -14.97 6.25 21.85
C LEU A 150 -14.62 7.32 22.89
N ALA A 151 -14.72 7.00 24.18
CA ALA A 151 -14.27 7.90 25.25
C ALA A 151 -12.75 8.15 25.17
N GLU A 152 -11.95 7.09 25.04
CA GLU A 152 -10.51 7.17 24.90
C GLU A 152 -10.08 7.91 23.61
N LEU A 153 -10.74 7.63 22.47
CA LEU A 153 -10.47 8.32 21.20
C LEU A 153 -10.83 9.82 21.25
N LYS A 154 -11.81 10.22 22.05
CA LYS A 154 -12.13 11.63 22.31
C LYS A 154 -11.01 12.34 23.06
N GLU A 155 -10.40 11.68 24.06
CA GLU A 155 -9.23 12.23 24.75
C GLU A 155 -8.01 12.32 23.81
N TYR A 156 -7.78 11.32 22.95
CA TYR A 156 -6.70 11.36 21.95
C TYR A 156 -6.90 12.47 20.90
N ALA A 157 -8.14 12.82 20.59
CA ALA A 157 -8.45 13.95 19.71
C ALA A 157 -8.24 15.33 20.38
N MET A 158 -7.89 15.38 21.67
CA MET A 158 -7.49 16.57 22.42
C MET A 158 -5.98 16.62 22.73
N GLU A 159 -5.17 15.68 22.22
CA GLU A 159 -3.71 15.76 22.31
C GLU A 159 -3.12 16.89 21.43
N VAL A 160 -1.84 17.21 21.65
CA VAL A 160 -1.11 18.27 20.92
C VAL A 160 -0.50 17.78 19.60
N ASP A 161 -0.30 16.46 19.43
CA ASP A 161 0.27 15.87 18.22
C ASP A 161 -0.78 15.83 17.09
N MET A 162 -0.61 16.71 16.10
CA MET A 162 -1.54 16.88 14.97
C MET A 162 -1.73 15.59 14.15
N ASP A 163 -0.67 14.80 13.94
CA ASP A 163 -0.74 13.55 13.17
C ASP A 163 -1.46 12.46 13.97
N PHE A 164 -1.26 12.43 15.29
CA PHE A 164 -1.98 11.52 16.18
C PHE A 164 -3.47 11.87 16.26
N VAL A 165 -3.81 13.15 16.46
CA VAL A 165 -5.20 13.65 16.51
C VAL A 165 -5.95 13.32 15.22
N ARG A 166 -5.38 13.62 14.05
CA ARG A 166 -5.98 13.28 12.74
C ARG A 166 -6.25 11.79 12.61
N ARG A 167 -5.29 10.95 13.00
CA ARG A 167 -5.47 9.49 12.98
C ARG A 167 -6.54 9.03 13.99
N ALA A 168 -6.64 9.65 15.17
CA ALA A 168 -7.66 9.33 16.17
C ALA A 168 -9.07 9.66 15.68
N ILE A 169 -9.27 10.83 15.05
CA ILE A 169 -10.52 11.21 14.40
C ILE A 169 -10.90 10.21 13.30
N LYS A 170 -9.92 9.81 12.47
CA LYS A 170 -10.10 8.78 11.45
C LYS A 170 -10.44 7.40 12.02
N ALA A 171 -9.91 7.06 13.19
CA ALA A 171 -10.25 5.85 13.93
C ALA A 171 -11.69 5.88 14.46
N ILE A 172 -12.18 7.02 14.97
CA ILE A 172 -13.61 7.22 15.32
C ILE A 172 -14.50 6.93 14.10
N GLY A 173 -14.13 7.48 12.93
CA GLY A 173 -14.81 7.22 11.66
C GLY A 173 -14.83 5.75 11.25
N GLN A 174 -13.70 5.06 11.34
CA GLN A 174 -13.59 3.63 11.05
C GLN A 174 -14.43 2.78 12.01
N VAL A 175 -14.51 3.15 13.30
CA VAL A 175 -15.35 2.47 14.30
C VAL A 175 -16.84 2.67 14.00
N ALA A 176 -17.26 3.90 13.69
CA ALA A 176 -18.63 4.22 13.27
C ALA A 176 -19.04 3.44 12.00
N ILE A 177 -18.12 3.32 11.03
CA ILE A 177 -18.32 2.52 9.81
C ILE A 177 -18.36 1.02 10.12
N LYS A 178 -17.63 0.53 11.12
CA LYS A 178 -17.56 -0.89 11.46
C LYS A 178 -18.77 -1.38 12.27
N ILE A 179 -19.29 -0.56 13.19
CA ILE A 179 -20.32 -0.92 14.16
C ILE A 179 -21.50 0.07 14.04
N GLU A 180 -22.62 -0.39 13.51
CA GLU A 180 -23.82 0.44 13.28
C GLU A 180 -24.36 1.07 14.57
N ASN A 181 -24.45 0.29 15.65
CA ASN A 181 -24.87 0.76 16.98
C ASN A 181 -23.99 1.87 17.57
N ALA A 182 -22.76 2.02 17.07
CA ALA A 182 -21.82 3.04 17.51
C ALA A 182 -21.89 4.33 16.69
N CYS A 183 -22.56 4.32 15.53
CA CYS A 183 -22.54 5.43 14.58
C CYS A 183 -23.07 6.73 15.21
N GLU A 184 -24.23 6.70 15.85
CA GLU A 184 -24.82 7.87 16.54
C GLU A 184 -23.91 8.43 17.64
N LYS A 185 -23.31 7.55 18.46
CA LYS A 185 -22.40 7.94 19.55
C LYS A 185 -21.11 8.57 19.01
N ALA A 186 -20.51 7.94 18.00
CA ALA A 186 -19.31 8.46 17.33
C ALA A 186 -19.57 9.81 16.66
N VAL A 187 -20.73 9.95 16.01
CA VAL A 187 -21.19 11.18 15.38
C VAL A 187 -21.37 12.32 16.41
N ASN A 188 -21.93 12.03 17.58
CA ASN A 188 -22.03 13.02 18.66
C ASN A 188 -20.65 13.44 19.18
N VAL A 189 -19.69 12.52 19.31
CA VAL A 189 -18.30 12.86 19.64
C VAL A 189 -17.67 13.75 18.55
N LEU A 190 -17.89 13.47 17.27
CA LEU A 190 -17.39 14.28 16.16
C LEU A 190 -17.98 15.70 16.17
N LEU A 191 -19.26 15.87 16.52
CA LEU A 191 -19.89 17.19 16.75
C LEU A 191 -19.22 17.96 17.89
N GLU A 192 -18.95 17.31 19.02
CA GLU A 192 -18.24 17.92 20.14
C GLU A 192 -16.81 18.36 19.75
N LEU A 193 -16.13 17.58 18.92
CA LEU A 193 -14.81 17.92 18.39
C LEU A 193 -14.84 19.12 17.43
N ILE A 194 -15.88 19.26 16.60
CA ILE A 194 -16.07 20.48 15.76
C ILE A 194 -16.22 21.73 16.65
N ASN A 195 -16.95 21.63 17.76
CA ASN A 195 -17.16 22.75 18.68
C ASN A 195 -15.88 23.23 19.38
N THR A 196 -14.74 22.50 19.29
CA THR A 196 -13.43 22.98 19.77
C THR A 196 -12.85 24.11 18.92
N LYS A 197 -13.36 24.32 17.69
CA LYS A 197 -12.91 25.33 16.72
C LYS A 197 -11.42 25.25 16.34
N GLN A 198 -10.81 24.06 16.44
CA GLN A 198 -9.47 23.82 15.93
C GLN A 198 -9.56 23.43 14.44
N ALA A 199 -9.10 24.30 13.53
CA ALA A 199 -9.28 24.13 12.09
C ALA A 199 -8.83 22.74 11.57
N TYR A 200 -7.66 22.24 12.00
CA TYR A 200 -7.15 20.94 11.60
C TYR A 200 -8.00 19.75 12.11
N VAL A 201 -8.69 19.90 13.25
CA VAL A 201 -9.66 18.91 13.76
C VAL A 201 -10.92 18.95 12.91
N VAL A 202 -11.48 20.14 12.68
CA VAL A 202 -12.68 20.35 11.86
C VAL A 202 -12.51 19.76 10.45
N GLN A 203 -11.36 20.03 9.82
CA GLN A 203 -11.02 19.52 8.49
C GLN A 203 -11.05 17.98 8.43
N GLU A 204 -10.39 17.27 9.35
CA GLU A 204 -10.40 15.80 9.37
C GLU A 204 -11.79 15.23 9.73
N VAL A 205 -12.52 15.89 10.65
CA VAL A 205 -13.89 15.48 11.01
C VAL A 205 -14.84 15.56 9.80
N VAL A 206 -14.76 16.61 8.98
CA VAL A 206 -15.56 16.73 7.75
C VAL A 206 -15.28 15.59 6.76
N VAL A 207 -14.00 15.21 6.59
CA VAL A 207 -13.60 14.07 5.74
C VAL A 207 -14.21 12.76 6.26
N VAL A 208 -14.21 12.57 7.58
CA VAL A 208 -14.77 11.39 8.25
C VAL A 208 -16.30 11.34 8.15
N ILE A 209 -17.00 12.44 8.42
CA ILE A 209 -18.48 12.48 8.34
C ILE A 209 -18.96 12.18 6.91
N LYS A 210 -18.24 12.68 5.88
CA LYS A 210 -18.48 12.33 4.48
C LYS A 210 -18.44 10.81 4.25
N ASP A 211 -17.48 10.08 4.83
CA ASP A 211 -17.41 8.63 4.68
C ASP A 211 -18.44 7.88 5.54
N ILE A 212 -18.86 8.43 6.69
CA ILE A 212 -20.00 7.91 7.46
C ILE A 212 -21.31 8.05 6.65
N PHE A 213 -21.61 9.22 6.09
CA PHE A 213 -22.80 9.45 5.26
C PHE A 213 -22.86 8.56 4.01
N ARG A 214 -21.71 8.19 3.45
CA ARG A 214 -21.61 7.23 2.33
C ARG A 214 -21.93 5.78 2.71
N LYS A 215 -22.07 5.48 4.01
CA LYS A 215 -22.54 4.17 4.51
C LYS A 215 -23.92 4.26 5.15
N TYR A 216 -24.17 5.31 5.95
CA TYR A 216 -25.39 5.52 6.73
C TYR A 216 -26.07 6.85 6.37
N PRO A 217 -26.86 6.90 5.28
CA PRO A 217 -27.65 8.07 4.91
C PRO A 217 -28.84 8.23 5.87
N GLY A 218 -28.69 9.07 6.89
CA GLY A 218 -29.74 9.34 7.89
C GLY A 218 -29.36 10.38 8.94
N TYR A 219 -28.08 10.59 9.22
CA TYR A 219 -27.57 11.56 10.20
C TYR A 219 -27.50 13.00 9.64
N GLU A 220 -28.56 13.46 8.98
CA GLU A 220 -28.53 14.70 8.19
C GLU A 220 -28.62 15.99 9.02
N GLY A 221 -29.08 15.91 10.28
CA GLY A 221 -29.23 17.08 11.17
C GLY A 221 -27.93 17.82 11.51
N ILE A 222 -26.78 17.26 11.12
CA ILE A 222 -25.42 17.78 11.33
C ILE A 222 -24.99 18.74 10.23
N ILE A 223 -25.58 18.60 9.03
CA ILE A 223 -25.17 19.34 7.84
C ILE A 223 -25.17 20.86 8.06
N PRO A 224 -26.17 21.50 8.73
CA PRO A 224 -26.12 22.94 8.99
C PRO A 224 -24.90 23.37 9.82
N THR A 225 -24.47 22.56 10.80
CA THR A 225 -23.28 22.83 11.61
C THR A 225 -22.00 22.72 10.79
N LEU A 226 -21.91 21.75 9.87
CA LEU A 226 -20.75 21.63 8.97
C LEU A 226 -20.66 22.82 8.01
N CYS A 227 -21.78 23.30 7.49
CA CYS A 227 -21.82 24.46 6.61
C CYS A 227 -21.44 25.78 7.31
N GLN A 228 -21.54 25.87 8.65
CA GLN A 228 -21.08 27.03 9.42
C GLN A 228 -19.55 27.09 9.56
N CYS A 229 -18.86 25.95 9.42
CA CYS A 229 -17.40 25.85 9.51
C CYS A 229 -16.72 25.89 8.14
N ILE A 230 -17.39 26.40 7.10
CA ILE A 230 -16.88 26.43 5.71
C ILE A 230 -15.60 27.26 5.56
N ASP A 231 -15.49 28.34 6.33
CA ASP A 231 -14.35 29.28 6.29
C ASP A 231 -13.09 28.70 6.98
N ASP A 232 -13.24 27.67 7.82
CA ASP A 232 -12.14 26.98 8.53
C ASP A 232 -11.50 25.85 7.69
N LEU A 233 -11.88 25.69 6.41
CA LEU A 233 -11.49 24.56 5.56
C LEU A 233 -10.45 24.93 4.49
N ASP A 234 -9.17 24.77 4.84
CA ASP A 234 -8.05 24.97 3.90
C ASP A 234 -7.73 23.70 3.09
N GLU A 235 -7.81 22.52 3.72
CA GLU A 235 -7.33 21.28 3.09
C GLU A 235 -8.25 20.82 1.94
N PRO A 236 -7.73 20.55 0.72
CA PRO A 236 -8.55 20.18 -0.44
C PRO A 236 -9.34 18.89 -0.24
N THR A 237 -8.87 17.98 0.61
CA THR A 237 -9.59 16.75 0.97
C THR A 237 -10.87 17.06 1.75
N ALA A 238 -10.81 18.04 2.65
CA ALA A 238 -11.91 18.49 3.51
C ALA A 238 -12.88 19.41 2.75
N ARG A 239 -12.35 20.34 1.94
CA ARG A 239 -13.16 21.16 1.01
C ARG A 239 -13.95 20.27 0.06
N GLY A 240 -13.28 19.34 -0.64
CA GLY A 240 -13.92 18.38 -1.52
C GLY A 240 -14.92 17.44 -0.81
N ALA A 241 -14.70 17.13 0.47
CA ALA A 241 -15.64 16.39 1.29
C ALA A 241 -16.91 17.20 1.61
N LEU A 242 -16.79 18.47 2.01
CA LEU A 242 -17.94 19.35 2.24
C LEU A 242 -18.75 19.57 0.95
N ILE A 243 -18.08 19.86 -0.17
CA ILE A 243 -18.70 20.04 -1.49
C ILE A 243 -19.48 18.78 -1.90
N TRP A 244 -18.93 17.59 -1.63
CA TRP A 244 -19.65 16.33 -1.86
C TRP A 244 -20.92 16.22 -1.00
N ILE A 245 -20.84 16.55 0.30
CA ILE A 245 -22.01 16.54 1.21
C ILE A 245 -23.09 17.51 0.70
N VAL A 246 -22.70 18.74 0.35
CA VAL A 246 -23.63 19.77 -0.16
C VAL A 246 -24.29 19.32 -1.47
N GLY A 247 -23.54 18.74 -2.41
CA GLY A 247 -24.08 18.24 -3.67
C GLY A 247 -24.97 17.00 -3.53
N GLU A 248 -24.72 16.11 -2.57
CA GLU A 248 -25.56 14.92 -2.32
C GLU A 248 -26.88 15.32 -1.63
N TYR A 249 -26.80 16.12 -0.57
CA TYR A 249 -27.93 16.52 0.27
C TYR A 249 -28.58 17.86 -0.14
N ALA A 250 -28.28 18.34 -1.34
CA ALA A 250 -28.78 19.59 -1.93
C ALA A 250 -30.30 19.80 -1.90
N GLU A 251 -31.10 18.75 -1.76
CA GLU A 251 -32.56 18.83 -1.57
C GLU A 251 -32.91 19.49 -0.22
N LYS A 252 -32.22 19.07 0.85
CA LYS A 252 -32.52 19.41 2.25
C LYS A 252 -31.83 20.68 2.72
N ILE A 253 -30.71 21.04 2.09
CA ILE A 253 -30.01 22.30 2.29
C ILE A 253 -30.71 23.39 1.47
N SER A 254 -31.14 24.48 2.11
CA SER A 254 -31.80 25.61 1.42
C SER A 254 -30.80 26.53 0.70
N ASN A 255 -29.67 26.83 1.34
CA ASN A 255 -28.60 27.70 0.84
C ASN A 255 -27.50 26.97 0.04
N ALA A 256 -27.80 25.80 -0.52
CA ALA A 256 -26.82 24.99 -1.27
C ALA A 256 -26.30 25.69 -2.53
N GLY A 257 -27.15 26.51 -3.18
CA GLY A 257 -26.77 27.32 -4.33
C GLY A 257 -25.71 28.36 -3.97
N ASP A 258 -25.95 29.13 -2.91
CA ASP A 258 -25.07 30.21 -2.44
C ASP A 258 -23.70 29.67 -2.00
N ILE A 259 -23.70 28.55 -1.26
CA ILE A 259 -22.47 27.85 -0.86
C ILE A 259 -21.67 27.40 -2.10
N LEU A 260 -22.33 26.76 -3.08
CA LEU A 260 -21.65 26.29 -4.28
C LEU A 260 -21.23 27.43 -5.22
N SER A 261 -21.90 28.60 -5.22
CA SER A 261 -21.42 29.76 -5.99
C SER A 261 -20.07 30.27 -5.49
N GLY A 262 -19.84 30.33 -4.18
CA GLY A 262 -18.53 30.72 -3.64
C GLY A 262 -17.39 29.80 -4.11
N PHE A 263 -17.63 28.48 -4.16
CA PHE A 263 -16.66 27.53 -4.70
C PHE A 263 -16.49 27.59 -6.23
N VAL A 264 -17.54 27.95 -6.98
CA VAL A 264 -17.44 28.14 -8.45
C VAL A 264 -16.72 29.44 -8.80
N ASP A 265 -16.83 30.47 -7.98
CA ASP A 265 -16.12 31.74 -8.18
C ASP A 265 -14.60 31.57 -8.03
N GLY A 266 -14.16 30.73 -7.08
CA GLY A 266 -12.74 30.34 -6.90
C GLY A 266 -12.27 29.13 -7.71
N PHE A 267 -13.05 28.62 -8.68
CA PHE A 267 -12.82 27.31 -9.29
C PHE A 267 -11.43 27.12 -9.93
N ALA A 268 -10.84 28.17 -10.50
CA ALA A 268 -9.52 28.09 -11.13
C ALA A 268 -8.36 28.00 -10.12
N GLU A 269 -8.55 28.48 -8.89
CA GLU A 269 -7.54 28.49 -7.81
C GLU A 269 -7.55 27.18 -6.99
N GLU A 270 -8.61 26.38 -7.15
CA GLU A 270 -8.82 25.12 -6.45
C GLU A 270 -7.99 23.96 -7.01
N PHE A 271 -7.68 22.98 -6.15
CA PHE A 271 -7.00 21.75 -6.55
C PHE A 271 -7.89 20.88 -7.46
N THR A 272 -7.28 20.15 -8.40
CA THR A 272 -7.97 19.25 -9.36
C THR A 272 -9.00 18.32 -8.72
N GLN A 273 -8.72 17.75 -7.54
CA GLN A 273 -9.67 16.89 -6.84
C GLN A 273 -10.90 17.67 -6.36
N THR A 274 -10.72 18.90 -5.85
CA THR A 274 -11.81 19.79 -5.46
C THR A 274 -12.62 20.22 -6.69
N GLN A 275 -11.96 20.65 -7.78
CA GLN A 275 -12.60 21.03 -9.05
C GLN A 275 -13.54 19.94 -9.58
N LEU A 276 -13.09 18.67 -9.59
CA LEU A 276 -13.92 17.52 -9.99
C LEU A 276 -15.14 17.31 -9.07
N GLN A 277 -15.03 17.59 -7.77
CA GLN A 277 -16.17 17.55 -6.85
C GLN A 277 -17.12 18.73 -7.05
N ILE A 278 -16.62 19.96 -7.26
CA ILE A 278 -17.45 21.15 -7.55
C ILE A 278 -18.30 20.90 -8.80
N LEU A 279 -17.66 20.48 -9.89
CA LEU A 279 -18.33 20.12 -11.15
C LEU A 279 -19.42 19.06 -10.91
N THR A 280 -19.12 18.00 -10.14
CA THR A 280 -20.09 16.94 -9.82
C THR A 280 -21.22 17.44 -8.92
N ALA A 281 -20.94 18.30 -7.95
CA ALA A 281 -21.91 18.83 -6.99
C ALA A 281 -22.88 19.82 -7.63
N VAL A 282 -22.40 20.72 -8.50
CA VAL A 282 -23.24 21.67 -9.25
C VAL A 282 -24.16 20.92 -10.23
N VAL A 283 -23.67 19.87 -10.91
CA VAL A 283 -24.52 19.05 -11.78
C VAL A 283 -25.60 18.30 -10.97
N LYS A 284 -25.28 17.79 -9.77
CA LYS A 284 -26.30 17.20 -8.87
C LYS A 284 -27.31 18.24 -8.37
N LEU A 285 -26.86 19.44 -8.01
CA LEU A 285 -27.74 20.54 -7.61
C LEU A 285 -28.72 20.86 -8.75
N PHE A 286 -28.23 20.98 -9.99
CA PHE A 286 -29.08 21.23 -11.16
C PHE A 286 -30.11 20.12 -11.42
N LEU A 287 -29.74 18.85 -11.27
CA LEU A 287 -30.67 17.71 -11.42
C LEU A 287 -31.71 17.58 -10.29
N LYS A 288 -31.50 18.28 -9.16
CA LYS A 288 -32.39 18.30 -7.99
C LYS A 288 -33.25 19.58 -7.92
N LYS A 289 -32.66 20.74 -8.22
CA LYS A 289 -33.23 22.10 -8.14
C LYS A 289 -32.79 22.90 -9.38
N PRO A 290 -33.43 22.71 -10.56
CA PRO A 290 -33.00 23.36 -11.80
C PRO A 290 -33.07 24.89 -11.72
N ASP A 291 -34.14 25.42 -11.09
CA ASP A 291 -34.45 26.86 -11.04
C ASP A 291 -33.37 27.71 -10.35
N GLN A 292 -32.68 27.15 -9.35
CA GLN A 292 -31.63 27.83 -8.59
C GLN A 292 -30.22 27.61 -9.18
N ALA A 293 -30.06 26.66 -10.10
CA ALA A 293 -28.76 26.13 -10.50
C ALA A 293 -28.42 26.32 -11.98
N GLN A 294 -29.37 26.77 -12.82
CA GLN A 294 -29.15 26.91 -14.27
C GLN A 294 -27.99 27.88 -14.62
N GLY A 295 -27.89 29.03 -13.94
CA GLY A 295 -26.77 29.95 -14.13
C GLY A 295 -25.44 29.38 -13.61
N LEU A 296 -25.48 28.70 -12.47
CA LEU A 296 -24.30 28.10 -11.84
C LEU A 296 -23.71 26.95 -12.67
N VAL A 297 -24.56 26.10 -13.24
CA VAL A 297 -24.12 24.99 -14.10
C VAL A 297 -23.57 25.48 -15.43
N GLN A 298 -24.12 26.55 -16.01
CA GLN A 298 -23.51 27.18 -17.19
C GLN A 298 -22.13 27.77 -16.87
N LYS A 299 -22.00 28.52 -15.76
CA LYS A 299 -20.73 29.11 -15.35
C LYS A 299 -19.65 28.04 -15.15
N VAL A 300 -19.90 27.03 -14.32
CA VAL A 300 -18.90 25.98 -14.03
C VAL A 300 -18.54 25.16 -15.26
N LEU A 301 -19.49 24.89 -16.18
CA LEU A 301 -19.21 24.17 -17.42
C LEU A 301 -18.39 25.01 -18.41
N GLN A 302 -18.62 26.32 -18.48
CA GLN A 302 -17.82 27.23 -19.32
C GLN A 302 -16.39 27.32 -18.79
N THR A 303 -16.22 27.65 -17.50
CA THR A 303 -14.90 27.70 -16.83
C THR A 303 -14.16 26.36 -16.99
N ALA A 304 -14.81 25.22 -16.69
CA ALA A 304 -14.18 23.90 -16.77
C ALA A 304 -13.84 23.42 -18.20
N THR A 305 -14.39 24.03 -19.25
CA THR A 305 -14.10 23.64 -20.66
C THR A 305 -13.18 24.62 -21.38
N ALA A 306 -13.18 25.89 -20.99
CA ALA A 306 -12.42 26.98 -21.60
C ALA A 306 -11.16 27.39 -20.82
N GLU A 307 -11.20 27.36 -19.48
CA GLU A 307 -10.14 27.90 -18.61
C GLU A 307 -9.31 26.81 -17.90
N CYS A 308 -9.77 25.56 -17.89
CA CYS A 308 -9.03 24.44 -17.31
C CYS A 308 -8.19 23.69 -18.35
N ASP A 309 -6.88 23.57 -18.11
CA ASP A 309 -5.96 22.79 -18.95
C ASP A 309 -6.05 21.27 -18.72
N ASN A 310 -6.51 20.81 -17.55
CA ASN A 310 -6.50 19.40 -17.19
C ASN A 310 -7.50 18.58 -18.04
N PRO A 311 -7.04 17.59 -18.85
CA PRO A 311 -7.92 16.81 -19.73
C PRO A 311 -9.06 16.09 -19.02
N ASP A 312 -8.84 15.54 -17.81
CA ASP A 312 -9.88 14.78 -17.07
C ASP A 312 -11.04 15.68 -16.65
N ILE A 313 -10.74 16.92 -16.25
CA ILE A 313 -11.77 17.93 -15.91
C ILE A 313 -12.56 18.32 -17.17
N ARG A 314 -11.87 18.61 -18.28
CA ARG A 314 -12.50 19.01 -19.54
C ARG A 314 -13.39 17.91 -20.11
N ASP A 315 -12.87 16.68 -20.17
CA ASP A 315 -13.62 15.52 -20.69
C ASP A 315 -14.85 15.25 -19.84
N ARG A 316 -14.73 15.28 -18.51
CA ARG A 316 -15.86 15.11 -17.60
C ARG A 316 -16.88 16.25 -17.71
N ALA A 317 -16.43 17.49 -17.92
CA ALA A 317 -17.31 18.63 -18.17
C ALA A 317 -18.05 18.48 -19.51
N TYR A 318 -17.39 18.03 -20.59
CA TYR A 318 -18.05 17.73 -21.86
C TYR A 318 -19.03 16.56 -21.77
N VAL A 319 -18.71 15.52 -20.99
CA VAL A 319 -19.65 14.41 -20.71
C VAL A 319 -20.90 14.94 -20.01
N TYR A 320 -20.75 15.76 -18.94
CA TYR A 320 -21.91 16.37 -18.28
C TYR A 320 -22.69 17.33 -19.20
N TRP A 321 -22.01 18.17 -19.99
CA TRP A 321 -22.65 19.06 -20.95
C TRP A 321 -23.51 18.27 -21.94
N ARG A 322 -22.94 17.24 -22.60
CA ARG A 322 -23.66 16.40 -23.57
C ARG A 322 -24.81 15.65 -22.93
N LEU A 323 -24.62 15.12 -21.71
CA LEU A 323 -25.64 14.40 -20.97
C LEU A 323 -26.84 15.30 -20.61
N LEU A 324 -26.57 16.49 -20.05
CA LEU A 324 -27.59 17.49 -19.71
C LEU A 324 -28.30 18.08 -20.95
N SER A 325 -27.59 18.21 -22.07
CA SER A 325 -28.14 18.74 -23.34
C SER A 325 -28.95 17.70 -24.12
N SER A 326 -28.77 16.41 -23.83
CA SER A 326 -29.46 15.32 -24.54
C SER A 326 -30.78 14.96 -23.87
N ASP A 327 -30.75 14.56 -22.59
CA ASP A 327 -31.96 14.28 -21.80
C ASP A 327 -31.69 14.41 -20.29
N PRO A 328 -32.30 15.40 -19.61
CA PRO A 328 -32.23 15.56 -18.16
C PRO A 328 -32.75 14.34 -17.36
N GLN A 329 -33.67 13.53 -17.89
CA GLN A 329 -34.19 12.35 -17.18
C GLN A 329 -33.16 11.20 -17.17
N ILE A 330 -32.52 10.94 -18.31
CA ILE A 330 -31.38 10.00 -18.38
C ILE A 330 -30.22 10.52 -17.52
N ALA A 331 -29.93 11.83 -17.55
CA ALA A 331 -28.93 12.45 -16.69
C ALA A 331 -29.22 12.21 -15.20
N LYS A 332 -30.47 12.35 -14.78
CA LYS A 332 -30.92 12.08 -13.41
C LYS A 332 -30.68 10.62 -13.02
N ASN A 333 -31.07 9.67 -13.86
CA ASN A 333 -30.90 8.24 -13.61
C ASN A 333 -29.44 7.80 -13.53
N ILE A 334 -28.53 8.43 -14.30
CA ILE A 334 -27.10 8.10 -14.31
C ILE A 334 -26.37 8.77 -13.13
N VAL A 335 -26.60 10.07 -12.90
CA VAL A 335 -25.81 10.86 -11.93
C VAL A 335 -26.30 10.67 -10.49
N LEU A 336 -27.61 10.49 -10.29
CA LEU A 336 -28.23 10.20 -8.99
C LEU A 336 -28.44 8.69 -8.75
N ALA A 337 -27.76 7.82 -9.53
CA ALA A 337 -27.79 6.39 -9.32
C ALA A 337 -27.32 6.03 -7.90
N GLN A 338 -28.07 5.14 -7.22
CA GLN A 338 -27.71 4.64 -5.91
C GLN A 338 -26.36 3.90 -5.98
N ARG A 339 -25.36 4.44 -5.28
CA ARG A 339 -23.99 3.89 -5.28
C ARG A 339 -23.90 2.75 -4.26
N PRO A 340 -23.10 1.69 -4.51
CA PRO A 340 -22.87 0.66 -3.51
C PRO A 340 -22.26 1.29 -2.25
N ALA A 341 -22.81 0.93 -1.08
CA ALA A 341 -22.34 1.42 0.21
C ALA A 341 -20.89 0.99 0.47
N ILE A 342 -20.11 1.84 1.15
CA ILE A 342 -18.75 1.48 1.55
C ILE A 342 -18.84 0.36 2.61
N THR A 343 -18.23 -0.79 2.34
CA THR A 343 -18.22 -1.90 3.30
C THR A 343 -17.30 -1.61 4.48
N SER A 344 -16.07 -1.14 4.23
CA SER A 344 -15.09 -0.76 5.23
C SER A 344 -14.08 0.27 4.71
N THR A 345 -13.60 1.16 5.60
CA THR A 345 -12.46 2.08 5.38
C THR A 345 -11.22 1.67 6.18
N ILE A 346 -11.24 0.48 6.81
CA ILE A 346 -10.11 -0.08 7.55
C ILE A 346 -9.10 -0.65 6.56
N SER A 347 -7.82 -0.33 6.76
CA SER A 347 -6.74 -0.94 5.96
C SER A 347 -6.64 -2.44 6.27
N THR A 348 -6.90 -3.26 5.26
CA THR A 348 -6.70 -4.70 5.26
C THR A 348 -5.81 -5.07 4.08
N LEU A 349 -4.82 -5.92 4.33
CA LEU A 349 -3.99 -6.49 3.27
C LEU A 349 -4.84 -7.44 2.41
N PRO A 350 -4.59 -7.52 1.08
CA PRO A 350 -5.27 -8.49 0.24
C PRO A 350 -4.95 -9.92 0.73
N ILE A 351 -5.97 -10.77 0.74
CA ILE A 351 -5.91 -12.11 1.38
C ILE A 351 -4.69 -12.93 0.92
N PRO A 352 -4.33 -13.02 -0.39
CA PRO A 352 -3.15 -13.78 -0.83
C PRO A 352 -1.83 -13.23 -0.29
N LEU A 353 -1.69 -11.91 -0.17
CA LEU A 353 -0.50 -11.28 0.43
C LEU A 353 -0.44 -11.60 1.92
N LEU A 354 -1.57 -11.53 2.62
CA LEU A 354 -1.65 -11.88 4.03
C LEU A 354 -1.24 -13.35 4.26
N ASP A 355 -1.71 -14.30 3.43
CA ASP A 355 -1.28 -15.69 3.49
C ASP A 355 0.23 -15.86 3.23
N SER A 356 0.80 -15.16 2.25
CA SER A 356 2.25 -15.19 2.00
C SER A 356 3.09 -14.61 3.16
N LEU A 357 2.51 -13.71 3.97
CA LEU A 357 3.18 -13.09 5.12
C LEU A 357 2.99 -13.87 6.44
N MET A 358 2.12 -14.90 6.49
CA MET A 358 1.97 -15.74 7.69
C MET A 358 3.22 -16.61 7.97
N PRO A 359 3.86 -17.25 6.97
CA PRO A 359 5.15 -17.90 7.17
C PRO A 359 6.26 -16.92 7.58
N ASP A 360 6.19 -15.66 7.14
CA ASP A 360 7.20 -14.64 7.41
C ASP A 360 6.97 -13.85 8.71
N LEU A 361 6.04 -14.28 9.57
CA LEU A 361 5.87 -13.74 10.94
C LEU A 361 7.20 -13.76 11.71
N SER A 362 7.43 -12.77 12.57
CA SER A 362 8.69 -12.47 13.27
C SER A 362 9.89 -12.05 12.39
N THR A 363 9.73 -11.89 11.07
CA THR A 363 10.78 -11.34 10.19
C THR A 363 10.55 -9.86 9.82
N LEU A 364 11.51 -9.24 9.12
CA LEU A 364 11.36 -7.88 8.59
C LEU A 364 10.15 -7.70 7.65
N ALA A 365 9.74 -8.75 6.92
CA ALA A 365 8.56 -8.69 6.04
C ALA A 365 7.27 -8.47 6.85
N SER A 366 7.16 -9.11 8.03
CA SER A 366 6.05 -8.91 8.97
C SER A 366 6.02 -7.53 9.63
N VAL A 367 7.16 -6.83 9.70
CA VAL A 367 7.24 -5.46 10.18
C VAL A 367 6.83 -4.48 9.08
N TYR A 368 7.34 -4.65 7.86
CA TYR A 368 7.03 -3.75 6.74
C TYR A 368 5.66 -4.00 6.08
N HIS A 369 4.99 -5.13 6.35
CA HIS A 369 3.78 -5.58 5.64
C HIS A 369 3.97 -5.64 4.12
N LYS A 370 5.18 -6.01 3.68
CA LYS A 370 5.59 -6.10 2.28
C LYS A 370 6.30 -7.45 2.06
N PRO A 371 6.10 -8.12 0.92
CA PRO A 371 6.76 -9.38 0.66
C PRO A 371 8.27 -9.18 0.54
N PRO A 372 9.12 -10.16 0.90
CA PRO A 372 10.59 -10.03 0.86
C PRO A 372 11.14 -9.52 -0.47
N GLN A 373 10.50 -9.90 -1.57
CA GLN A 373 10.84 -9.50 -2.94
C GLN A 373 10.87 -7.97 -3.13
N THR A 374 10.09 -7.19 -2.38
CA THR A 374 10.01 -5.73 -2.54
C THR A 374 11.27 -5.00 -2.04
N PHE A 375 12.01 -5.57 -1.09
CA PHE A 375 13.16 -4.91 -0.46
C PHE A 375 14.50 -5.63 -0.69
N LEU A 376 14.50 -6.87 -1.19
CA LEU A 376 15.72 -7.62 -1.52
C LEU A 376 16.26 -7.38 -2.94
N GLY A 377 15.50 -6.66 -3.78
CA GLY A 377 15.85 -6.40 -5.17
C GLY A 377 15.64 -7.61 -6.09
N GLN A 378 15.24 -7.34 -7.33
CA GLN A 378 14.86 -8.38 -8.29
C GLN A 378 16.01 -9.35 -8.67
N GLY A 379 17.27 -8.98 -8.44
CA GLY A 379 18.44 -9.77 -8.86
C GLY A 379 18.73 -11.05 -8.07
N ARG A 380 18.20 -11.20 -6.85
CA ARG A 380 18.40 -12.42 -6.02
C ARG A 380 17.09 -13.11 -5.63
N SER A 381 16.05 -12.34 -5.31
CA SER A 381 14.76 -12.92 -4.93
C SER A 381 14.00 -13.55 -6.09
N SER A 382 14.15 -13.08 -7.34
CA SER A 382 13.48 -13.69 -8.48
C SER A 382 13.98 -15.12 -8.74
N ALA A 383 15.28 -15.39 -8.60
CA ALA A 383 15.84 -16.73 -8.75
C ALA A 383 15.30 -17.69 -7.68
N ASN A 384 15.33 -17.29 -6.40
CA ASN A 384 14.80 -18.13 -5.32
C ASN A 384 13.27 -18.27 -5.36
N ALA A 385 12.53 -17.22 -5.69
CA ALA A 385 11.07 -17.29 -5.81
C ALA A 385 10.63 -18.14 -7.01
N LEU A 386 11.32 -18.06 -8.15
CA LEU A 386 11.06 -18.91 -9.31
C LEU A 386 11.44 -20.37 -9.02
N GLN A 387 12.56 -20.61 -8.34
CA GLN A 387 12.96 -21.94 -7.88
C GLN A 387 11.95 -22.52 -6.89
N GLN A 388 11.45 -21.72 -5.94
CA GLN A 388 10.50 -22.16 -4.92
C GLN A 388 9.10 -22.38 -5.51
N ALA A 389 8.66 -21.53 -6.44
CA ALA A 389 7.44 -21.75 -7.22
C ALA A 389 7.55 -23.01 -8.09
N ALA A 390 8.67 -23.23 -8.78
CA ALA A 390 8.91 -24.45 -9.56
C ALA A 390 8.98 -25.71 -8.68
N ILE A 391 9.49 -25.62 -7.44
CA ILE A 391 9.45 -26.71 -6.47
C ILE A 391 8.03 -26.98 -5.98
N GLU A 392 7.22 -25.94 -5.74
CA GLU A 392 5.83 -26.10 -5.27
C GLU A 392 4.91 -26.60 -6.39
N GLU A 393 5.13 -26.17 -7.64
CA GLU A 393 4.50 -26.70 -8.86
C GLU A 393 4.94 -28.15 -9.13
N ALA A 394 6.23 -28.48 -9.00
CA ALA A 394 6.71 -29.86 -9.09
C ALA A 394 6.14 -30.75 -7.97
N ALA A 395 5.96 -30.22 -6.76
CA ALA A 395 5.35 -30.93 -5.64
C ALA A 395 3.84 -31.15 -5.84
N GLN A 396 3.13 -30.21 -6.46
CA GLN A 396 1.73 -30.38 -6.87
C GLN A 396 1.61 -31.43 -7.98
N ASN A 397 2.40 -31.31 -9.05
CA ASN A 397 2.46 -32.29 -10.15
C ASN A 397 2.82 -33.71 -9.66
N ALA A 398 3.75 -33.84 -8.69
CA ALA A 398 4.09 -35.11 -8.07
C ALA A 398 2.97 -35.70 -7.19
N ARG A 399 2.08 -34.84 -6.66
CA ARG A 399 0.88 -35.24 -5.90
C ARG A 399 -0.26 -35.70 -6.80
N GLU A 400 -0.36 -35.13 -8.00
CA GLU A 400 -1.37 -35.45 -9.01
C GLU A 400 -1.00 -36.64 -9.91
N ASN A 401 0.30 -36.88 -10.16
CA ASN A 401 0.78 -37.96 -11.03
C ASN A 401 1.92 -38.82 -10.40
N PRO A 402 1.60 -39.79 -9.52
CA PRO A 402 2.60 -40.65 -8.88
C PRO A 402 3.38 -41.56 -9.84
N LEU A 403 2.87 -41.82 -11.05
CA LEU A 403 3.58 -42.63 -12.06
C LEU A 403 4.77 -41.89 -12.70
N ALA A 404 4.68 -40.57 -12.87
CA ALA A 404 5.75 -39.78 -13.51
C ALA A 404 6.95 -39.58 -12.58
N ALA A 405 6.70 -39.44 -11.27
CA ALA A 405 7.75 -39.30 -10.26
C ALA A 405 8.68 -40.53 -10.19
N ALA A 406 8.14 -41.74 -10.37
CA ALA A 406 8.93 -42.97 -10.40
C ALA A 406 9.86 -43.05 -11.62
N ALA A 407 9.40 -42.60 -12.79
CA ALA A 407 10.21 -42.57 -14.01
C ALA A 407 11.37 -41.54 -13.89
N ALA A 408 11.10 -40.37 -13.31
CA ALA A 408 12.13 -39.36 -13.05
C ALA A 408 13.18 -39.85 -12.03
N ALA A 409 12.76 -40.53 -10.95
CA ALA A 409 13.69 -41.09 -9.97
C ALA A 409 14.58 -42.21 -10.55
N ALA A 410 14.06 -43.03 -11.45
CA ALA A 410 14.82 -44.10 -12.12
C ALA A 410 15.91 -43.56 -13.07
N ALA A 411 15.76 -42.36 -13.62
CA ALA A 411 16.77 -41.74 -14.48
C ALA A 411 18.02 -41.23 -13.71
N VAL A 412 17.91 -41.06 -12.39
CA VAL A 412 18.96 -40.45 -11.55
C VAL A 412 19.82 -41.50 -10.81
N SER A 413 19.36 -42.75 -10.70
CA SER A 413 19.98 -43.76 -9.83
C SER A 413 21.12 -44.61 -10.44
N GLY A 414 21.48 -44.39 -11.71
CA GLY A 414 22.84 -44.64 -12.21
C GLY A 414 23.45 -46.04 -12.05
N GLN A 415 22.68 -47.12 -12.22
CA GLN A 415 23.23 -48.48 -12.35
C GLN A 415 22.71 -49.14 -13.64
N GLY A 416 23.62 -49.48 -14.56
CA GLY A 416 23.27 -50.05 -15.87
C GLY A 416 24.03 -51.33 -16.20
N SER A 417 23.42 -52.16 -17.05
CA SER A 417 24.05 -53.32 -17.71
C SER A 417 23.48 -53.53 -19.11
N THR A 418 24.08 -52.86 -20.10
CA THR A 418 24.32 -53.33 -21.49
C THR A 418 23.34 -54.30 -22.18
N VAL A 419 22.60 -53.81 -23.18
CA VAL A 419 22.48 -54.45 -24.50
C VAL A 419 22.72 -53.36 -25.57
N GLN A 420 23.42 -53.70 -26.66
CA GLN A 420 24.05 -52.75 -27.58
C GLN A 420 23.20 -52.39 -28.82
N SER A 421 23.69 -51.37 -29.54
CA SER A 421 23.57 -51.07 -30.98
C SER A 421 22.52 -50.04 -31.44
N HIS A 422 22.93 -49.24 -32.43
CA HIS A 422 22.17 -48.21 -33.18
C HIS A 422 21.96 -46.81 -32.56
N ALA A 423 23.05 -46.13 -32.18
CA ALA A 423 23.05 -44.67 -31.96
C ALA A 423 24.25 -43.90 -32.57
N GLU A 424 25.32 -44.56 -33.04
CA GLU A 424 26.59 -43.90 -33.41
C GLU A 424 26.77 -43.60 -34.92
N ASN A 425 25.70 -43.64 -35.73
CA ASN A 425 25.77 -43.51 -37.20
C ASN A 425 24.91 -42.36 -37.78
N LEU A 426 24.70 -41.26 -37.04
CA LEU A 426 23.83 -40.15 -37.44
C LEU A 426 24.51 -38.75 -37.44
N LEU A 427 25.84 -38.73 -37.53
CA LEU A 427 26.65 -37.50 -37.62
C LEU A 427 27.63 -37.54 -38.80
N ASP A 428 27.20 -38.05 -39.97
CA ASP A 428 28.00 -37.94 -41.20
C ASP A 428 27.14 -37.83 -42.49
N ILE A 429 27.25 -36.66 -43.11
CA ILE A 429 27.24 -36.36 -44.56
C ILE A 429 26.03 -36.83 -45.44
N ASP A 430 25.11 -35.88 -45.62
CA ASP A 430 24.81 -35.13 -46.87
C ASP A 430 24.29 -35.78 -48.19
N PHE A 431 23.35 -35.03 -48.79
CA PHE A 431 23.00 -34.86 -50.21
C PHE A 431 22.28 -35.93 -51.10
N ASP A 432 21.20 -35.43 -51.71
CA ASP A 432 20.46 -35.80 -52.94
C ASP A 432 19.44 -36.96 -52.97
N GLY A 433 18.33 -36.73 -53.71
CA GLY A 433 17.28 -37.70 -53.99
C GLY A 433 15.83 -37.21 -53.83
N ALA A 434 15.34 -36.41 -54.79
CA ALA A 434 13.94 -36.21 -55.25
C ALA A 434 12.74 -36.76 -54.40
N ALA A 435 11.63 -36.05 -54.17
CA ALA A 435 11.16 -34.75 -54.68
C ALA A 435 10.06 -34.15 -53.75
N PRO A 436 9.88 -32.81 -53.70
CA PRO A 436 8.91 -32.18 -52.79
C PRO A 436 7.51 -32.04 -53.39
N ALA A 437 6.48 -32.44 -52.65
CA ALA A 437 5.10 -32.06 -52.94
C ALA A 437 4.68 -30.85 -52.08
N SER A 438 3.97 -29.90 -52.70
CA SER A 438 3.39 -28.69 -52.10
C SER A 438 4.37 -27.66 -51.49
N LEU A 439 5.01 -26.84 -52.35
CA LEU A 439 5.21 -25.39 -52.12
C LEU A 439 5.60 -24.73 -53.45
N GLN A 440 4.65 -24.10 -54.12
CA GLN A 440 4.81 -23.63 -55.50
C GLN A 440 5.35 -22.18 -55.52
N LYS A 441 6.60 -21.99 -55.96
CA LYS A 441 7.24 -20.66 -56.14
C LYS A 441 7.85 -20.53 -57.54
N ALA A 442 7.38 -19.51 -58.27
CA ALA A 442 7.95 -18.76 -59.40
C ALA A 442 8.84 -19.46 -60.47
N PRO A 443 8.53 -19.31 -61.77
CA PRO A 443 9.44 -19.64 -62.86
C PRO A 443 10.31 -18.46 -63.32
N MET A 444 11.52 -18.77 -63.79
CA MET A 444 12.36 -17.99 -64.71
C MET A 444 12.94 -19.00 -65.72
N GLY A 445 13.03 -18.78 -67.03
CA GLY A 445 12.53 -17.70 -67.89
C GLY A 445 13.13 -17.91 -69.30
N GLY A 446 12.36 -17.72 -70.38
CA GLY A 446 12.91 -17.84 -71.74
C GLY A 446 11.91 -18.14 -72.86
N SER A 447 11.99 -17.34 -73.93
CA SER A 447 11.43 -17.55 -75.29
C SER A 447 9.92 -17.85 -75.48
N SER A 448 9.23 -16.79 -75.94
CA SER A 448 8.36 -16.78 -77.13
C SER A 448 7.02 -17.53 -77.13
N GLY A 449 5.91 -16.77 -77.27
CA GLY A 449 4.68 -17.30 -77.89
C GLY A 449 3.34 -16.79 -77.37
N LEU A 450 2.97 -15.55 -77.74
CA LEU A 450 1.63 -15.14 -78.22
C LEU A 450 0.34 -15.40 -77.37
N GLU A 451 -0.41 -14.30 -77.13
CA GLU A 451 -1.86 -14.23 -76.78
C GLU A 451 -2.37 -14.87 -75.44
N GLY A 452 -3.20 -14.22 -74.61
CA GLY A 452 -3.66 -12.82 -74.63
C GLY A 452 -4.70 -12.46 -73.54
N LEU A 453 -4.76 -11.16 -73.23
CA LEU A 453 -5.91 -10.36 -72.75
C LEU A 453 -6.43 -10.44 -71.27
N ALA A 454 -6.49 -9.25 -70.65
CA ALA A 454 -7.18 -8.84 -69.39
C ALA A 454 -6.69 -9.41 -68.03
N GLY A 455 -6.48 -8.63 -66.96
CA GLY A 455 -6.52 -7.17 -66.77
C GLY A 455 -6.14 -6.76 -65.32
N THR A 456 -5.15 -5.87 -65.19
CA THR A 456 -4.45 -5.26 -64.01
C THR A 456 -5.33 -4.64 -62.88
N PRO A 457 -4.80 -4.17 -61.70
CA PRO A 457 -3.37 -3.95 -61.29
C PRO A 457 -2.95 -4.39 -59.85
N MET A 458 -1.64 -4.22 -59.57
CA MET A 458 -0.87 -4.52 -58.34
C MET A 458 -1.10 -3.61 -57.11
N ARG A 459 -0.67 -4.11 -55.93
CA ARG A 459 0.10 -3.32 -54.93
C ARG A 459 1.38 -4.09 -54.54
N VAL A 460 2.45 -3.34 -54.24
CA VAL A 460 3.84 -3.83 -54.18
C VAL A 460 4.39 -3.81 -52.75
N ALA A 461 5.29 -4.76 -52.42
CA ALA A 461 6.10 -4.76 -51.20
C ALA A 461 7.55 -4.35 -51.50
N SER A 462 8.23 -3.74 -50.52
CA SER A 462 9.54 -3.08 -50.66
C SER A 462 10.70 -4.02 -51.05
N PRO A 463 11.68 -3.53 -51.84
CA PRO A 463 12.92 -4.26 -52.13
C PRO A 463 14.05 -3.94 -51.12
N THR A 464 15.11 -4.74 -51.18
CA THR A 464 16.40 -4.54 -50.50
C THR A 464 17.52 -4.18 -51.49
N THR A 465 18.70 -3.86 -50.95
CA THR A 465 20.06 -3.83 -51.57
C THR A 465 20.64 -2.48 -52.04
N ASN A 466 21.97 -2.41 -51.88
CA ASN A 466 22.95 -1.34 -52.10
C ASN A 466 22.94 -0.82 -53.56
N ASP A 467 23.40 0.40 -53.89
CA ASP A 467 24.77 0.89 -53.67
C ASP A 467 24.91 2.43 -53.68
N ALA A 468 26.08 2.95 -53.30
CA ALA A 468 26.34 4.37 -53.01
C ALA A 468 26.38 5.29 -54.26
N PRO A 469 26.26 6.63 -54.08
CA PRO A 469 27.50 7.42 -53.93
C PRO A 469 27.36 8.72 -53.09
N ILE A 470 28.46 9.48 -53.03
CA ILE A 470 28.61 10.87 -52.53
C ILE A 470 28.73 11.00 -51.00
N GLY A 471 29.59 11.92 -50.55
CA GLY A 471 29.90 12.16 -49.14
C GLY A 471 29.76 13.63 -48.73
N GLY A 472 30.34 13.98 -47.58
CA GLY A 472 30.26 15.32 -46.98
C GLY A 472 29.16 15.39 -45.92
N GLY A 473 29.56 15.38 -44.65
CA GLY A 473 28.64 15.55 -43.53
C GLY A 473 28.18 17.00 -43.37
N MET A 474 26.96 17.18 -42.90
CA MET A 474 26.45 18.46 -42.39
C MET A 474 25.39 18.19 -41.31
N GLU A 475 25.87 17.83 -40.11
CA GLU A 475 25.11 18.09 -38.88
C GLU A 475 25.14 19.60 -38.65
N ASP A 476 24.13 20.32 -39.16
CA ASP A 476 23.42 21.44 -38.52
C ASP A 476 22.52 22.17 -39.54
N LEU A 477 21.23 21.79 -39.61
CA LEU A 477 20.13 22.50 -40.31
C LEU A 477 18.82 21.71 -40.06
N MET A 478 17.67 22.24 -39.64
CA MET A 478 17.24 23.54 -39.09
C MET A 478 15.89 23.25 -38.40
N GLY A 479 15.46 23.89 -37.32
CA GLY A 479 15.99 25.12 -36.74
C GLY A 479 15.51 26.40 -37.45
N ILE A 480 14.46 26.36 -38.29
CA ILE A 480 13.98 27.59 -38.97
C ILE A 480 12.46 27.68 -39.23
N PHE A 481 11.75 28.24 -38.25
CA PHE A 481 10.51 29.05 -38.37
C PHE A 481 10.28 29.56 -36.93
N GLY A 482 10.65 30.78 -36.49
CA GLY A 482 10.66 32.08 -37.17
C GLY A 482 9.29 32.75 -36.95
N SER A 483 9.11 33.97 -36.40
CA SER A 483 10.04 35.00 -35.87
C SER A 483 9.31 35.82 -34.78
N SER A 484 9.98 36.50 -33.84
CA SER A 484 10.40 37.92 -33.90
C SER A 484 10.89 38.34 -32.49
N GLY A 485 11.74 39.35 -32.24
CA GLY A 485 12.53 40.23 -33.09
C GLY A 485 12.99 41.47 -32.29
N GLY A 486 14.31 41.70 -32.11
CA GLY A 486 14.84 42.92 -31.44
C GLY A 486 16.14 42.70 -30.64
N ALA A 487 17.19 43.47 -30.95
CA ALA A 487 18.54 43.45 -30.33
C ALA A 487 18.87 44.90 -29.80
N PRO A 488 20.09 45.27 -29.33
CA PRO A 488 21.36 44.52 -29.26
C PRO A 488 22.33 44.74 -28.04
N ALA A 489 23.30 43.82 -27.94
CA ALA A 489 24.75 43.97 -27.62
C ALA A 489 25.30 44.70 -26.36
N ALA A 490 26.15 43.98 -25.62
CA ALA A 490 27.50 44.38 -25.17
C ALA A 490 28.36 43.12 -24.82
N SER A 491 29.68 43.25 -24.62
CA SER A 491 30.68 42.18 -24.88
C SER A 491 31.67 41.81 -23.75
N ALA A 492 32.41 40.70 -23.98
CA ALA A 492 33.57 40.14 -23.22
C ALA A 492 33.20 39.45 -21.88
N THR A 493 33.85 38.37 -21.39
CA THR A 493 35.07 37.55 -21.66
C THR A 493 34.69 36.06 -21.37
N GLY A 494 35.33 34.95 -21.77
CA GLY A 494 36.72 34.64 -22.13
C GLY A 494 37.15 33.33 -21.40
N ASN A 495 37.17 32.20 -22.12
CA ASN A 495 37.68 30.83 -21.79
C ASN A 495 38.93 30.76 -20.87
N SER A 496 39.35 29.63 -20.24
CA SER A 496 38.87 28.25 -19.99
C SER A 496 40.01 27.44 -19.34
N GLY A 497 39.75 26.29 -18.69
CA GLY A 497 40.76 25.24 -18.50
C GLY A 497 40.81 24.60 -17.10
N SER A 498 40.46 23.31 -17.02
CA SER A 498 40.64 22.44 -15.86
C SER A 498 41.88 21.54 -16.01
N ASP A 499 42.23 20.89 -14.90
CA ASP A 499 43.24 19.82 -14.77
C ASP A 499 44.70 20.29 -14.97
N ASP A 500 45.65 19.94 -14.09
CA ASP A 500 45.90 18.58 -13.61
C ASP A 500 46.76 18.53 -12.31
N LEU A 501 46.98 17.31 -11.81
CA LEU A 501 48.10 16.81 -10.98
C LEU A 501 48.11 16.98 -9.45
N MET A 502 48.11 15.80 -8.81
CA MET A 502 48.63 15.55 -7.47
C MET A 502 50.13 15.94 -7.34
N ASN A 503 50.47 16.86 -6.45
CA ASN A 503 51.68 16.78 -5.61
C ASN A 503 51.66 17.88 -4.54
N GLY A 504 51.87 17.55 -3.26
CA GLY A 504 51.79 18.58 -2.21
C GLY A 504 52.04 18.15 -0.76
N PHE A 505 52.69 17.01 -0.53
CA PHE A 505 53.05 16.55 0.82
C PHE A 505 54.28 17.32 1.33
N ALA A 506 54.12 18.56 1.84
CA ALA A 506 55.17 19.29 2.57
C ALA A 506 54.61 20.48 3.38
N SER A 507 55.11 20.66 4.63
CA SER A 507 54.93 21.86 5.49
C SER A 507 53.47 22.12 5.97
N MET A 508 53.06 21.79 7.21
CA MET A 508 53.57 22.40 8.46
C MET A 508 53.31 21.56 9.72
N ASN A 509 54.18 21.77 10.72
CA ASN A 509 54.30 21.05 11.99
C ASN A 509 54.76 22.08 13.07
N MET A 510 54.47 22.01 14.37
CA MET A 510 53.83 21.01 15.24
C MET A 510 53.21 21.70 16.49
N GLU A 511 52.37 21.00 17.26
CA GLU A 511 52.17 21.03 18.75
C GLU A 511 50.68 20.77 19.10
N ALA A 512 50.21 19.64 19.65
CA ALA A 512 50.66 18.71 20.71
C ALA A 512 50.00 18.97 22.09
N SER A 513 48.86 18.31 22.37
CA SER A 513 48.44 17.92 23.72
C SER A 513 47.44 16.75 23.70
N GLN A 514 47.80 15.64 24.34
CA GLN A 514 46.97 14.43 24.52
C GLN A 514 46.34 14.41 25.93
N PRO A 515 45.32 13.55 26.20
CA PRO A 515 44.54 13.58 27.44
C PRO A 515 45.20 12.83 28.62
N PRO A 516 44.83 13.13 29.88
CA PRO A 516 45.39 12.49 31.07
C PRO A 516 44.71 11.15 31.46
N PRO A 517 45.44 10.21 32.10
CA PRO A 517 44.94 8.91 32.57
C PRO A 517 44.40 8.93 34.03
N PRO A 518 43.81 7.83 34.55
CA PRO A 518 43.02 7.86 35.78
C PRO A 518 43.80 7.47 37.05
N GLN A 519 43.49 8.10 38.19
CA GLN A 519 43.82 7.56 39.52
C GLN A 519 42.85 8.00 40.64
N THR A 520 42.20 7.01 41.24
CA THR A 520 41.82 6.90 42.67
C THR A 520 41.57 8.16 43.50
N GLN A 521 40.33 8.38 43.93
CA GLN A 521 40.05 8.66 45.34
C GLN A 521 38.64 8.21 45.78
N LEU A 522 38.58 7.60 46.96
CA LEU A 522 37.36 7.31 47.71
C LEU A 522 36.99 8.50 48.61
N ASP A 523 35.71 8.54 48.98
CA ASP A 523 35.10 9.15 50.18
C ASP A 523 34.25 10.44 50.00
N GLY A 524 33.22 10.57 50.85
CA GLY A 524 32.47 11.81 51.09
C GLY A 524 31.23 12.07 50.21
N GLY A 525 30.04 11.56 50.60
CA GLY A 525 28.76 11.98 50.01
C GLY A 525 28.04 13.07 50.83
N GLY A 526 27.22 13.93 50.19
CA GLY A 526 26.45 14.95 50.95
C GLY A 526 25.58 15.95 50.18
N LYS A 527 24.34 15.56 49.84
CA LYS A 527 23.07 16.34 49.82
C LYS A 527 23.05 17.89 49.66
N LYS A 528 22.10 18.32 48.78
CA LYS A 528 21.29 19.59 48.79
C LYS A 528 22.02 20.91 48.44
N ALA A 529 21.35 21.98 47.97
CA ALA A 529 20.08 22.15 47.21
C ALA A 529 19.92 23.63 46.78
N ASN A 530 19.16 23.86 45.70
CA ASN A 530 18.42 25.08 45.34
C ASN A 530 19.11 26.45 45.08
N GLU A 531 18.40 27.22 44.25
CA GLU A 531 18.37 28.70 44.16
C GLU A 531 19.65 29.44 43.73
N ASP A 532 19.70 29.83 42.44
CA ASP A 532 19.85 31.23 41.98
C ASP A 532 20.28 31.35 40.49
N ILE A 533 19.38 31.02 39.55
CA ILE A 533 19.41 31.59 38.19
C ILE A 533 17.98 31.92 37.74
N LEU A 534 17.41 32.95 38.38
CA LEU A 534 16.21 33.65 37.91
C LEU A 534 16.42 35.14 38.15
N GLY A 535 17.39 35.71 37.44
CA GLY A 535 17.96 37.01 37.80
C GLY A 535 19.04 37.52 36.84
N LEU A 536 18.82 37.42 35.53
CA LEU A 536 19.40 38.32 34.52
C LEU A 536 18.63 38.16 33.20
N PHE A 537 18.33 39.32 32.62
CA PHE A 537 17.50 39.58 31.44
C PHE A 537 17.89 38.82 30.18
#